data_AF-A0A382CES5-F1
#
_entry.id   AF-A0A382CES5-F1
#
_cell.length_a   1.000
_cell.length_b   1.000
_cell.length_c   1.000
_cell.angle_alpha   90.00
_cell.angle_beta   90.00
_cell.angle_gamma   90.00
#
_symmetry.space_group_name_H-M   'P 1'
#
loop_
_entity.id
_entity.type
_entity.pdbx_description
1 polymer ?
#
loop_
_entity_poly.entity_id
_entity_poly.type
_entity_poly.pdbx_seq_one_letter_code
_entity_poly.pdbx_strand_id
1 'polypeptide(L)'
;VSQAESIYDTCLTELKNEHDNIDPYLLMKIMYLERTASTTMAMDQKGQLPDAPPMVEIEIKFRKGADTGKVVSDMQSRGIPAMLHGDEVFMKSTMTANDLCDIASNQDVEMIHGTATPASF
;
A
#
# COMPACT_ATOMS: atom_id res chain seq x y z
N VAL A 1 24.54 7.57 -13.84
CA VAL A 1 23.10 7.38 -13.63
C VAL A 1 22.42 7.54 -14.97
N SER A 2 21.64 6.55 -15.40
CA SER A 2 20.90 6.58 -16.65
C SER A 2 19.71 7.54 -16.56
N GLN A 3 19.16 7.96 -17.71
CA GLN A 3 17.95 8.78 -17.73
C GLN A 3 16.75 8.08 -17.04
N ALA A 4 16.64 6.76 -17.20
CA ALA A 4 15.58 5.97 -16.57
C ALA A 4 15.71 5.97 -15.04
N GLU A 5 16.93 5.76 -14.52
CA GLU A 5 17.21 5.83 -13.08
C GLU A 5 16.89 7.23 -12.52
N SER A 6 17.25 8.30 -13.23
CA SER A 6 16.97 9.67 -12.77
C SER A 6 15.48 9.99 -12.66
N ILE A 7 14.65 9.48 -13.58
CA ILE A 7 13.20 9.65 -13.54
C ILE A 7 12.61 8.87 -12.36
N TYR A 8 13.10 7.64 -12.17
CA TYR A 8 12.70 6.78 -11.05
C TYR A 8 13.00 7.43 -9.69
N ASP A 9 14.22 7.95 -9.52
CA ASP A 9 14.64 8.63 -8.29
C ASP A 9 13.83 9.90 -8.01
N THR A 10 13.48 10.64 -9.06
CA THR A 10 12.64 11.85 -8.94
C THR A 10 11.24 11.48 -8.48
N CYS A 11 10.63 10.46 -9.08
CA CYS A 11 9.30 9.99 -8.68
C CYS A 11 9.28 9.50 -7.22
N LEU A 12 10.28 8.72 -6.80
CA LEU A 12 10.41 8.30 -5.40
C LEU A 12 10.54 9.49 -4.43
N THR A 13 11.29 10.52 -4.84
CA THR A 13 11.47 11.72 -4.03
C THR A 13 10.17 12.51 -3.90
N GLU A 14 9.41 12.66 -4.99
CA GLU A 14 8.10 13.31 -4.99
C GLU A 14 7.11 12.56 -4.09
N LEU A 15 6.99 11.23 -4.27
CA LEU A 15 6.11 10.40 -3.43
C LEU A 15 6.45 10.51 -1.95
N LYS A 16 7.74 10.50 -1.61
CA LYS A 16 8.20 10.67 -0.23
C LYS A 16 7.88 12.06 0.34
N ASN A 17 7.93 13.10 -0.49
CA ASN A 17 7.63 14.46 -0.04
C ASN A 17 6.12 14.67 0.18
N GLU A 18 5.27 13.98 -0.59
CA GLU A 18 3.80 14.03 -0.44
C GLU A 18 3.29 13.12 0.68
N HIS A 19 3.92 11.96 0.86
CA HIS A 19 3.56 10.93 1.82
C HIS A 19 4.79 10.44 2.59
N ASP A 20 5.27 11.25 3.54
CA ASP A 20 6.51 11.01 4.27
C ASP A 20 6.46 9.84 5.27
N ASN A 21 5.25 9.38 5.59
CA ASN A 21 4.96 8.24 6.46
C ASN A 21 4.60 6.94 5.70
N ILE A 22 4.82 6.90 4.39
CA ILE A 22 4.66 5.70 3.57
C ILE A 22 6.01 5.38 2.91
N ASP A 23 6.41 4.11 2.88
CA ASP A 23 7.52 3.67 2.03
C ASP A 23 7.21 4.01 0.55
N PRO A 24 7.98 4.93 -0.09
CA PRO A 24 7.69 5.36 -1.46
C PRO A 24 7.81 4.20 -2.47
N TYR A 25 8.60 3.16 -2.16
CA TYR A 25 8.68 1.97 -3.01
C TYR A 25 7.39 1.15 -2.97
N LEU A 26 6.76 1.04 -1.80
CA LEU A 26 5.46 0.38 -1.65
C LEU A 26 4.39 1.12 -2.46
N LEU A 27 4.28 2.44 -2.27
CA LEU A 27 3.28 3.27 -2.94
C LEU A 27 3.43 3.20 -4.47
N MET A 28 4.65 3.35 -4.97
CA MET A 28 4.93 3.23 -6.41
C MET A 28 4.60 1.84 -6.96
N LYS A 29 4.86 0.77 -6.19
CA LYS A 29 4.54 -0.61 -6.62
C LYS A 29 3.04 -0.84 -6.73
N ILE A 30 2.25 -0.30 -5.79
CA ILE A 30 0.78 -0.36 -5.83
C ILE A 30 0.27 0.39 -7.07
N MET A 31 0.69 1.64 -7.26
CA MET A 31 0.29 2.46 -8.42
C MET A 31 0.62 1.77 -9.76
N TYR A 32 1.78 1.12 -9.85
CA TYR A 32 2.15 0.34 -11.03
C TYR A 32 1.22 -0.85 -11.27
N LEU A 33 0.90 -1.63 -10.23
CA LEU A 33 0.01 -2.78 -10.32
C LEU A 33 -1.42 -2.38 -10.70
N GLU A 34 -1.93 -1.26 -10.18
CA GLU A 34 -3.22 -0.69 -10.57
C GLU A 34 -3.26 -0.27 -12.04
N ARG A 35 -2.20 0.41 -12.51
CA ARG A 35 -2.10 0.87 -13.89
C ARG A 35 -2.00 -0.30 -14.87
N THR A 36 -1.27 -1.35 -14.50
CA THR A 36 -1.14 -2.55 -15.35
C THR A 36 -2.44 -3.34 -15.44
N ALA A 37 -3.20 -3.47 -14.35
CA ALA A 37 -4.56 -4.00 -14.38
C ALA A 37 -5.51 -3.14 -15.24
N SER A 38 -5.42 -1.81 -15.13
CA SER A 38 -6.25 -0.87 -15.93
C SER A 38 -5.94 -0.92 -17.43
N THR A 39 -4.66 -1.10 -17.80
CA THR A 39 -4.23 -1.11 -19.22
C THR A 39 -4.67 -2.39 -19.94
N THR A 40 -4.82 -3.50 -19.21
CA THR A 40 -5.37 -4.75 -19.76
C THR A 40 -6.87 -4.66 -20.07
N MET A 41 -7.60 -3.72 -19.47
CA MET A 41 -9.00 -3.45 -19.82
C MET A 41 -9.16 -2.73 -21.18
N ALA A 42 -8.16 -1.99 -21.63
CA ALA A 42 -8.25 -1.15 -22.82
C ALA A 42 -7.86 -1.87 -24.13
N MET A 43 -7.23 -3.05 -24.03
CA MET A 43 -6.84 -3.86 -25.18
C MET A 43 -7.29 -5.30 -24.92
N ASP A 44 -8.20 -5.83 -25.75
CA ASP A 44 -8.73 -7.21 -25.74
C ASP A 44 -7.65 -8.31 -25.97
N GLN A 45 -6.52 -8.27 -25.26
CA GLN A 45 -5.45 -9.28 -25.34
C GLN A 45 -5.34 -10.09 -24.05
N LYS A 46 -5.44 -11.42 -24.23
CA LYS A 46 -5.39 -12.46 -23.20
C LYS A 46 -4.07 -12.45 -22.41
N GLY A 47 -4.10 -11.74 -21.30
CA GLY A 47 -3.27 -11.98 -20.13
C GLY A 47 -3.99 -11.29 -18.98
N GLN A 48 -5.05 -11.92 -18.46
CA GLN A 48 -5.89 -11.34 -17.40
C GLN A 48 -5.03 -11.16 -16.15
N LEU A 49 -4.45 -9.97 -15.98
CA LEU A 49 -4.16 -9.51 -14.63
C LEU A 49 -5.53 -9.32 -13.95
N PRO A 50 -5.65 -9.72 -12.67
CA PRO A 50 -6.90 -9.67 -11.92
C PRO A 50 -7.60 -8.32 -12.03
N ASP A 51 -8.92 -8.36 -12.18
CA ASP A 51 -9.85 -7.22 -12.13
C ASP A 51 -10.04 -6.68 -10.68
N ALA A 52 -9.02 -6.84 -9.84
CA ALA A 52 -9.08 -6.54 -8.41
C ALA A 52 -7.86 -5.69 -8.00
N PRO A 53 -8.03 -4.76 -7.04
CA PRO A 53 -6.91 -4.01 -6.46
C PRO A 53 -5.80 -4.94 -6.01
N PRO A 54 -4.52 -4.54 -6.10
CA PRO A 54 -3.41 -5.40 -5.74
C PRO A 54 -3.54 -5.92 -4.31
N MET A 55 -3.06 -7.13 -4.09
CA MET A 55 -2.92 -7.68 -2.74
C MET A 55 -1.73 -6.99 -2.08
N VAL A 56 -1.97 -6.37 -0.92
CA VAL A 56 -0.93 -5.64 -0.19
C VAL A 56 -0.81 -6.21 1.21
N GLU A 57 0.42 -6.46 1.60
CA GLU A 57 0.84 -6.90 2.93
C GLU A 57 1.62 -5.75 3.54
N ILE A 58 1.06 -5.12 4.58
CA ILE A 58 1.68 -3.96 5.23
C ILE A 58 1.88 -4.17 6.71
N GLU A 59 2.91 -3.51 7.21
CA GLU A 59 3.25 -3.31 8.60
C GLU A 59 3.09 -1.82 8.90
N ILE A 60 2.23 -1.50 9.86
CA ILE A 60 1.92 -0.15 10.27
C ILE A 60 2.50 0.08 11.65
N LYS A 61 3.49 0.96 11.73
CA LYS A 61 4.02 1.45 12.99
C LYS A 61 3.16 2.61 13.48
N PHE A 62 2.66 2.49 14.70
CA PHE A 62 1.89 3.56 15.34
C PHE A 62 2.74 4.34 16.34
N ARG A 63 2.38 5.61 16.52
CA ARG A 63 2.97 6.46 17.55
C ARG A 63 2.72 5.87 18.93
N LYS A 64 3.69 6.07 19.83
CA LYS A 64 3.56 5.63 21.23
C LYS A 64 2.31 6.22 21.89
N GLY A 65 1.47 5.35 22.45
CA GLY A 65 0.22 5.73 23.11
C GLY A 65 -1.02 5.64 22.23
N ALA A 66 -0.89 5.31 20.95
CA ALA A 66 -2.01 4.96 20.09
C ALA A 66 -2.71 3.67 20.59
N ASP A 67 -4.03 3.62 20.43
CA ASP A 67 -4.82 2.44 20.77
C ASP A 67 -4.81 1.43 19.60
N THR A 68 -3.68 0.74 19.44
CA THR A 68 -3.48 -0.25 18.37
C THR A 68 -4.42 -1.46 18.48
N GLY A 69 -4.86 -1.79 19.71
CA GLY A 69 -5.86 -2.83 19.94
C GLY A 69 -7.23 -2.49 19.36
N LYS A 70 -7.66 -1.23 19.50
CA LYS A 70 -8.87 -0.73 18.84
C LYS A 70 -8.73 -0.74 17.32
N VAL A 71 -7.58 -0.30 16.78
CA VAL A 71 -7.34 -0.34 15.32
C VAL A 71 -7.49 -1.76 14.77
N VAL A 72 -6.86 -2.74 15.41
CA VAL A 72 -6.96 -4.15 15.01
C VAL A 72 -8.41 -4.64 15.06
N SER A 73 -9.13 -4.32 16.15
CA SER A 73 -10.53 -4.71 16.33
C SER A 73 -11.43 -4.09 15.25
N ASP A 74 -11.22 -2.82 14.92
CA ASP A 74 -11.97 -2.10 13.89
C ASP A 74 -11.72 -2.71 12.51
N MET A 75 -10.47 -3.06 12.18
CA MET A 75 -10.13 -3.70 10.90
C MET A 75 -10.74 -5.11 10.80
N GLN A 76 -10.62 -5.91 11.86
CA GLN A 76 -11.20 -7.26 11.90
C GLN A 76 -12.74 -7.22 11.79
N SER A 77 -13.40 -6.22 12.37
CA SER A 77 -14.85 -6.03 12.25
C SER A 77 -15.31 -5.78 10.80
N ARG A 78 -14.41 -5.27 9.96
CA ARG A 78 -14.63 -5.04 8.52
C ARG A 78 -14.22 -6.24 7.66
N GLY A 79 -13.83 -7.35 8.27
CA GLY A 79 -13.39 -8.56 7.57
C GLY A 79 -11.93 -8.49 7.09
N ILE A 80 -11.15 -7.50 7.52
CA ILE A 80 -9.74 -7.36 7.14
C ILE A 80 -8.87 -8.14 8.14
N PRO A 81 -8.08 -9.13 7.69
CA PRO A 81 -7.11 -9.80 8.56
C PRO A 81 -6.07 -8.79 9.06
N ALA A 82 -6.09 -8.53 10.37
CA ALA A 82 -5.12 -7.68 11.06
C ALA A 82 -4.62 -8.38 12.32
N MET A 83 -3.33 -8.24 12.63
CA MET A 83 -2.68 -8.79 13.82
C MET A 83 -1.78 -7.75 14.47
N LEU A 84 -1.81 -7.69 15.80
CA LEU A 84 -0.86 -6.90 16.58
C LEU A 84 0.39 -7.72 16.88
N HIS A 85 1.57 -7.16 16.64
CA HIS A 85 2.84 -7.72 17.09
C HIS A 85 3.72 -6.60 17.65
N GLY A 86 3.86 -6.55 18.98
CA GLY A 86 4.49 -5.41 19.65
C GLY A 86 3.65 -4.14 19.48
N ASP A 87 4.28 -3.08 18.95
CA ASP A 87 3.64 -1.78 18.68
C ASP A 87 3.22 -1.64 17.19
N GLU A 88 3.34 -2.71 16.41
CA GLU A 88 3.08 -2.72 14.97
C GLU A 88 1.83 -3.55 14.64
N VAL A 89 1.03 -3.04 13.69
CA VAL A 89 -0.13 -3.75 13.16
C VAL A 89 0.22 -4.29 11.79
N PHE A 90 0.09 -5.60 11.64
CA PHE A 90 0.27 -6.31 10.38
C PHE A 90 -1.09 -6.54 9.75
N MET A 91 -1.24 -6.22 8.47
CA MET A 91 -2.48 -6.49 7.74
C MET A 91 -2.22 -6.93 6.30
N LYS A 92 -3.15 -7.72 5.78
CA LYS A 92 -3.15 -8.21 4.41
C LYS A 92 -4.52 -8.03 3.79
N SER A 93 -4.61 -7.22 2.73
CA SER A 93 -5.87 -6.95 2.04
C SER A 93 -5.60 -6.52 0.59
N THR A 94 -6.62 -6.63 -0.26
CA THR A 94 -6.65 -5.87 -1.50
C THR A 94 -6.81 -4.39 -1.16
N MET A 95 -5.95 -3.52 -1.69
CA MET A 95 -6.03 -2.07 -1.47
C MET A 95 -5.47 -1.30 -2.66
N THR A 96 -6.00 -0.10 -2.85
CA THR A 96 -5.49 0.87 -3.81
C THR A 96 -4.44 1.79 -3.18
N ALA A 97 -3.73 2.57 -4.00
CA ALA A 97 -2.84 3.62 -3.55
C ALA A 97 -3.59 4.65 -2.70
N ASN A 98 -4.84 4.98 -3.08
CA ASN A 98 -5.69 5.88 -2.32
C ASN A 98 -6.05 5.29 -0.95
N ASP A 99 -6.42 4.00 -0.89
CA ASP A 99 -6.72 3.34 0.38
C ASP A 99 -5.50 3.37 1.32
N LEU A 100 -4.29 3.16 0.79
CA LEU A 100 -3.06 3.25 1.57
C LEU A 100 -2.80 4.68 2.08
N CYS A 101 -3.02 5.69 1.24
CA CYS A 101 -2.92 7.10 1.65
C CYS A 101 -3.97 7.48 2.70
N ASP A 102 -5.19 6.93 2.61
CA ASP A 102 -6.24 7.13 3.61
C ASP A 102 -5.84 6.53 4.97
N ILE A 103 -5.22 5.34 4.99
CA ILE A 103 -4.66 4.76 6.21
C ILE A 103 -3.56 5.68 6.77
N ALA A 104 -2.65 6.15 5.92
CA ALA A 104 -1.55 7.03 6.29
C ALA A 104 -2.01 8.41 6.79
N SER A 105 -3.22 8.85 6.44
CA SER A 105 -3.80 10.11 6.93
C SER A 105 -4.15 10.09 8.43
N ASN A 106 -4.21 8.90 9.04
CA ASN A 106 -4.40 8.76 10.48
C ASN A 106 -3.20 9.34 11.24
N GLN A 107 -3.45 10.30 12.12
CA GLN A 107 -2.42 11.02 12.89
C GLN A 107 -1.60 10.12 13.83
N ASP A 108 -2.14 8.94 14.17
CA ASP A 108 -1.45 7.95 15.00
C ASP A 108 -0.49 7.07 14.19
N VAL A 109 -0.56 7.09 12.86
CA VAL A 109 0.37 6.34 11.99
C VAL A 109 1.71 7.07 11.93
N GLU A 110 2.77 6.38 12.33
CA GLU A 110 4.15 6.87 12.26
C GLU A 110 4.79 6.50 10.93
N MET A 111 4.62 5.25 10.48
CA MET A 111 5.22 4.76 9.25
C MET A 111 4.47 3.53 8.73
N ILE A 112 4.37 3.39 7.40
CA ILE A 112 3.85 2.19 6.73
C ILE A 112 4.93 1.59 5.83
N HIS A 113 5.22 0.31 6.05
CA HIS A 113 6.09 -0.50 5.18
C HIS A 113 5.32 -1.70 4.64
N GLY A 114 5.86 -2.36 3.62
CA GLY A 114 5.23 -3.58 3.13
C GLY A 114 5.60 -3.96 1.71
N THR A 115 4.73 -4.77 1.10
CA THR A 115 4.86 -5.20 -0.29
C THR A 115 3.49 -5.35 -0.93
N ALA A 116 3.44 -5.19 -2.25
CA ALA A 116 2.25 -5.42 -3.06
C ALA A 116 2.51 -6.52 -4.11
N THR A 117 1.48 -7.29 -4.43
CA THR A 117 1.46 -8.32 -5.47
C THR A 117 0.15 -8.22 -6.28
N PRO A 118 0.10 -8.75 -7.51
CA PRO A 118 -1.17 -8.92 -8.21
C PRO A 118 -2.16 -9.73 -7.36
N ALA A 119 -3.45 -9.36 -7.39
CA ALA A 119 -4.48 -10.03 -6.58
C ALA A 119 -4.77 -11.51 -6.96
N SER A 120 -4.29 -11.97 -8.12
CA SER A 120 -4.35 -13.34 -8.62
C SER A 120 -3.24 -13.58 -9.65
N PHE A 121 -2.86 -14.85 -9.80
CA PHE A 121 -2.13 -15.41 -10.94
C PHE A 121 -3.03 -16.42 -11.64
#